data_AF-A0A1C0SEI3-F1
#
_entry.id   AF-A0A1C0SEI3-F1
#
_cell.length_a   1.000
_cell.length_b   1.000
_cell.length_c   1.000
_cell.angle_alpha   90.00
_cell.angle_beta   90.00
_cell.angle_gamma   90.00
#
_symmetry.space_group_name_H-M   'P 1'
#
loop_
_entity.id
_entity.type
_entity.pdbx_description
1 polymer ?
#
loop_
_entity_poly.entity_id
_entity_poly.type
_entity_poly.pdbx_seq_one_letter_code
_entity_poly.pdbx_strand_id
1 'polypeptide(L)' 'MTHTEEVIERAMAAVAAARMKREREAEWRKRTFGRIDMTPPLPRLKRGGVQLSLQLGGSVR' A
#
# COMPACT_ATOMS: atom_id res chain seq x y z
N MET A 1 5.46 -9.68 -43.07
CA MET A 1 5.74 -10.21 -41.73
C MET A 1 5.25 -11.64 -41.68
N THR A 2 6.00 -12.51 -41.02
CA THR A 2 5.53 -13.89 -40.76
C THR A 2 4.63 -13.90 -39.53
N HIS A 3 3.71 -14.86 -39.44
CA HIS A 3 2.83 -15.00 -38.27
C HIS A 3 3.62 -15.06 -36.95
N THR A 4 4.80 -15.69 -36.99
CA THR A 4 5.72 -15.77 -35.84
C THR A 4 6.22 -14.41 -35.39
N GLU A 5 6.59 -13.52 -36.33
CA GLU A 5 7.04 -12.16 -36.02
C GLU A 5 5.93 -11.34 -35.34
N GLU A 6 4.69 -11.45 -35.82
CA GLU A 6 3.53 -10.75 -35.24
C GLU A 6 3.23 -11.22 -33.80
N VAL A 7 3.38 -12.52 -33.53
CA VAL A 7 3.20 -13.09 -32.19
C VAL A 7 4.29 -12.58 -31.24
N ILE A 8 5.54 -12.53 -31.71
CA ILE A 8 6.67 -12.01 -30.93
C ILE A 8 6.45 -10.53 -30.60
N GLU A 9 6.04 -9.73 -31.58
CA GLU A 9 5.77 -8.31 -31.39
C GLU A 9 4.65 -8.07 -30.35
N ARG A 10 3.54 -8.79 -30.47
CA ARG A 10 2.43 -8.71 -29.52
C ARG A 10 2.84 -9.12 -28.10
N ALA A 11 3.65 -10.17 -27.97
CA ALA A 11 4.16 -10.62 -26.69
C ALA A 11 5.08 -9.56 -26.05
N MET A 12 6.00 -8.97 -26.82
CA MET A 12 6.87 -7.90 -26.34
C MET A 12 6.07 -6.67 -25.91
N ALA A 13 5.06 -6.28 -26.68
CA ALA A 13 4.19 -5.16 -26.34
C ALA A 13 3.43 -5.40 -25.01
N ALA A 14 2.91 -6.62 -24.81
CA ALA A 14 2.24 -6.99 -23.56
C ALA A 14 3.18 -6.96 -22.35
N VAL A 15 4.42 -7.46 -22.51
CA VAL A 15 5.44 -7.43 -21.44
C VAL A 15 5.84 -5.99 -21.11
N ALA A 16 6.04 -5.14 -22.12
CA ALA A 16 6.35 -3.72 -21.92
C ALA A 16 5.23 -3.01 -21.15
N ALA A 17 3.96 -3.24 -21.52
CA ALA A 17 2.79 -2.69 -20.82
C ALA A 17 2.71 -3.16 -19.36
N ALA A 18 2.95 -4.45 -19.11
CA ALA A 18 2.96 -5.01 -17.76
C ALA A 18 4.06 -4.41 -16.88
N ARG A 19 5.26 -4.18 -17.46
CA ARG A 19 6.39 -3.57 -16.75
C ARG A 19 6.11 -2.12 -16.37
N MET A 20 5.60 -1.32 -17.30
CA MET A 20 5.18 0.07 -17.03
C MET A 20 4.12 0.15 -15.92
N LYS A 21 3.16 -0.78 -15.91
CA LYS A 21 2.13 -0.84 -14.86
C LYS A 21 2.75 -1.13 -13.49
N ARG A 22 3.68 -2.10 -13.40
CA ARG A 22 4.37 -2.44 -12.15
C ARG A 22 5.19 -1.29 -11.60
N GLU A 23 5.92 -0.58 -12.45
CA GLU A 23 6.72 0.58 -12.03
C GLU A 23 5.82 1.70 -11.48
N ARG A 24 4.71 2.00 -12.16
CA ARG A 24 3.72 2.98 -11.70
C ARG A 24 3.07 2.57 -10.37
N GLU A 25 2.71 1.30 -10.20
CA GLU A 25 2.15 0.80 -8.94
C GLU A 25 3.18 0.83 -7.81
N ALA A 26 4.45 0.52 -8.09
CA ALA A 26 5.52 0.61 -7.11
C ALA A 26 5.74 2.07 -6.66
N GLU A 27 5.71 3.01 -7.60
CA GLU A 27 5.80 4.44 -7.28
C GLU A 27 4.56 4.93 -6.50
N TRP A 28 3.37 4.52 -6.90
CA TRP A 28 2.14 4.82 -6.17
C TRP A 28 2.16 4.26 -4.75
N ARG A 29 2.56 2.99 -4.57
CA ARG A 29 2.73 2.39 -3.23
C ARG A 29 3.74 3.15 -2.39
N LYS A 30 4.89 3.53 -2.95
CA LYS A 30 5.89 4.36 -2.25
C LYS A 30 5.31 5.70 -1.81
N ARG A 31 4.52 6.36 -2.67
CA ARG A 31 3.89 7.65 -2.32
C ARG A 31 2.80 7.50 -1.26
N THR A 32 1.94 6.49 -1.39
CA THR A 32 0.79 6.27 -0.49
C THR A 32 1.21 5.69 0.85
N PHE A 33 2.07 4.68 0.85
CA PHE A 33 2.43 3.91 2.05
C PHE A 33 3.84 4.18 2.56
N GLY A 34 4.68 4.89 1.81
CA GLY A 34 6.05 5.18 2.26
C GLY A 34 6.12 6.00 3.55
N ARG A 35 5.05 6.71 3.92
CA ARG A 35 4.92 7.38 5.22
C ARG A 35 4.36 6.48 6.33
N ILE A 36 3.59 5.44 5.98
CA ILE A 36 2.96 4.52 6.92
C ILE A 36 4.01 3.57 7.51
N ASP A 37 4.96 3.11 6.69
CA ASP A 37 6.06 2.23 7.10
C ASP A 37 7.06 2.88 8.08
N MET A 38 7.06 4.22 8.23
CA MET A 38 7.99 4.92 9.12
C MET A 38 7.53 5.01 10.58
N THR A 39 6.30 4.58 10.89
CA THR A 39 5.86 4.57 12.29
C THR A 39 6.43 3.32 12.95
N PRO A 40 7.32 3.42 13.96
CA PRO A 40 7.73 2.25 14.71
C PRO A 40 6.47 1.55 15.25
N PRO A 41 6.44 0.20 15.27
CA PRO A 41 5.30 -0.53 15.78
C PRO A 41 4.94 0.00 17.16
N LEU A 42 3.64 0.18 17.41
CA LEU A 42 3.16 0.65 18.71
C LEU A 42 3.79 -0.20 19.81
N PRO A 43 4.33 0.42 20.88
CA PRO A 43 4.96 -0.33 21.95
C PRO A 43 3.96 -1.35 22.50
N ARG A 44 4.43 -2.58 22.73
CA ARG A 44 3.60 -3.63 23.32
C ARG A 44 3.11 -3.12 24.68
N LEU A 45 1.80 -2.93 24.84
CA LEU A 45 1.20 -2.60 26.13
C LEU A 45 1.58 -3.71 27.12
N LYS A 46 2.13 -3.34 28.28
CA LYS A 46 2.44 -4.29 29.35
C LYS A 46 1.15 -5.03 29.74
N ARG A 47 1.25 -6.30 30.15
CA ARG A 47 0.10 -7.07 30.65
C ARG A 47 -0.62 -6.25 31.75
N GLY A 48 -1.89 -5.92 31.53
CA GLY A 48 -2.64 -4.98 32.38
C GLY A 48 -2.71 -3.55 31.82
N GLY A 49 -2.93 -3.41 30.51
CA GLY A 49 -3.08 -2.11 29.84
C GLY A 49 -3.98 -1.15 30.63
N VAL A 50 -3.58 0.12 30.70
CA VAL A 50 -4.29 1.14 31.48
C VAL A 50 -5.52 1.59 30.69
N GLN A 51 -6.71 1.22 31.18
CA GLN A 51 -7.97 1.78 30.68
C GLN A 51 -8.11 3.20 31.21
N LEU A 52 -7.94 4.20 30.33
CA LEU A 52 -8.15 5.60 30.68
C LEU A 52 -9.65 5.88 30.74
N SER A 53 -10.12 6.40 31.88
CA SER A 53 -11.51 6.85 32.03
C SER A 53 -11.69 8.15 31.26
N LEU A 54 -12.41 8.11 30.15
CA LEU A 54 -12.82 9.30 29.43
C LEU A 54 -14.03 9.91 30.13
N GLN A 55 -13.79 10.94 30.94
CA GLN A 55 -14.84 11.77 31.52
C GLN A 55 -15.40 12.65 30.42
N LEU A 56 -16.43 12.17 29.71
CA LEU A 56 -17.21 13.01 28.82
C LEU A 56 -18.07 13.92 29.70
N GLY A 57 -17.63 15.15 29.90
CA GLY A 57 -18.37 16.17 30.63
C GLY A 57 -19.68 16.47 29.92
N GLY A 58 -20.74 15.75 30.30
CA GLY A 58 -22.03 15.83 29.64
C GLY A 58 -23.11 15.11 30.44
N SER A 59 -23.44 15.63 31.64
CA SER A 59 -24.72 15.34 32.27
C SER A 59 -25.64 16.53 32.02
N VAL A 60 -26.38 16.44 30.91
CA VAL A 60 -27.64 17.18 30.75
C VAL A 60 -28.65 16.56 31.72
N ARG A 61 -29.03 17.31 32.75
CA ARG A 61 -30.35 17.28 33.38
C ARG A 61 -30.75 18.69 33.76
#